data_AF-A0A945CIC0-F1
#
_entry.id   AF-A0A945CIC0-F1
#
_cell.length_a   1.000
_cell.length_b   1.000
_cell.length_c   1.000
_cell.angle_alpha   90.00
_cell.angle_beta   90.00
_cell.angle_gamma   90.00
#
_symmetry.space_group_name_H-M   'P 1'
#
loop_
_entity.id
_entity.type
_entity.pdbx_description
1 polymer ?
#
loop_
_entity_poly.entity_id
_entity_poly.type
_entity_poly.pdbx_seq_one_letter_code
_entity_poly.pdbx_strand_id
1 'polypeptide(L)'
;MAPNKQTPDATPLVEQLTQSWRWTVALRDATGTPLPETTLELQSFDGVALVLTLPERPLTFTFEIGGDADYIALRLVRIDGERERNIHNLKVVVSGIEELRCVPLDYMSRTSDHNITQTSKEDPWMEDLHNDPGVKASDEVAEIPFLWARQPQDPMGGFAFYSGEDEEREEETFYRIWVNEGLPHPKIVGEWSLERAKAWVEEWKATCGTYSEMYILPHGPEDL
;
A
#
# COMPACT_ATOMS: atom_id res chain seq x y z
N MET A 1 -0.08 -8.75 28.76
CA MET A 1 1.25 -8.36 28.26
C MET A 1 1.46 -9.13 26.97
N ALA A 2 1.26 -8.49 25.82
CA ALA A 2 1.63 -9.10 24.54
C ALA A 2 3.16 -9.16 24.44
N PRO A 3 3.75 -10.22 23.86
CA PRO A 3 5.19 -10.29 23.68
C PRO A 3 5.64 -9.21 22.70
N ASN A 4 6.74 -8.55 23.06
CA ASN A 4 7.44 -7.58 22.24
C ASN A 4 7.89 -8.30 20.96
N LYS A 5 7.22 -8.04 19.82
CA LYS A 5 7.62 -8.58 18.51
C LYS A 5 8.99 -7.98 18.19
N GLN A 6 10.02 -8.81 18.29
CA GLN A 6 11.37 -8.41 17.90
C GLN A 6 11.43 -8.53 16.38
N THR A 7 11.09 -7.44 15.70
CA THR A 7 11.21 -7.32 14.24
C THR A 7 12.69 -7.51 13.89
N PRO A 8 13.05 -8.39 12.94
CA PRO A 8 14.40 -8.41 12.41
C PRO A 8 14.76 -7.00 11.93
N ASP A 9 16.04 -6.62 12.06
CA ASP A 9 16.56 -5.30 11.70
C ASP A 9 16.45 -5.10 10.18
N ALA A 10 15.25 -4.75 9.72
CA ALA A 10 14.87 -4.53 8.32
C ALA A 10 15.43 -3.20 7.79
N THR A 11 16.00 -2.37 8.67
CA THR A 11 16.51 -1.03 8.38
C THR A 11 17.42 -0.94 7.15
N PRO A 12 18.39 -1.86 6.91
CA PRO A 12 19.29 -1.74 5.76
C PRO A 12 18.59 -1.90 4.41
N LEU A 13 17.53 -2.71 4.33
CA LEU A 13 16.83 -2.96 3.08
C LEU A 13 15.69 -1.97 2.86
N VAL A 14 15.01 -1.54 3.92
CA VAL A 14 14.08 -0.41 3.78
C VAL A 14 14.84 0.85 3.33
N GLU A 15 16.06 1.09 3.84
CA GLU A 15 16.96 2.12 3.27
C GLU A 15 17.27 1.87 1.79
N GLN A 16 17.58 0.63 1.39
CA GLN A 16 17.93 0.32 0.00
C GLN A 16 16.75 0.48 -0.97
N LEU A 17 15.57 -0.03 -0.61
CA LEU A 17 14.34 0.04 -1.41
C LEU A 17 13.82 1.48 -1.48
N THR A 18 13.88 2.24 -0.37
CA THR A 18 13.51 3.66 -0.41
C THR A 18 14.47 4.50 -1.25
N GLN A 19 15.75 4.12 -1.35
CA GLN A 19 16.72 4.79 -2.22
C GLN A 19 16.59 4.42 -3.70
N SER A 20 16.13 3.21 -4.03
CA SER A 20 15.95 2.76 -5.42
C SER A 20 14.60 3.16 -6.01
N TRP A 21 13.61 3.50 -5.17
CA TRP A 21 12.26 3.88 -5.61
C TRP A 21 12.05 5.39 -5.56
N ARG A 22 11.36 5.91 -6.58
CA ARG A 22 10.87 7.28 -6.62
C ARG A 22 9.44 7.31 -6.08
N TRP A 23 9.18 8.27 -5.20
CA TRP A 23 7.87 8.47 -4.60
C TRP A 23 7.28 9.76 -5.16
N THR A 24 6.05 9.67 -5.66
CA THR A 24 5.27 10.82 -6.14
C THR A 24 3.93 10.79 -5.41
N VAL A 25 3.53 11.88 -4.78
CA VAL A 25 2.33 11.89 -3.93
C VAL A 25 1.45 13.04 -4.34
N ALA A 26 0.26 12.74 -4.84
CA ALA A 26 -0.70 13.73 -5.32
C ALA A 26 -1.96 13.75 -4.44
N LEU A 27 -2.51 14.96 -4.24
CA LEU A 27 -3.85 15.13 -3.69
C LEU A 27 -4.88 15.27 -4.78
N ARG A 28 -6.07 14.70 -4.58
CA ARG A 28 -7.18 14.82 -5.52
C ARG A 28 -8.42 15.40 -4.86
N ASP A 29 -9.20 16.09 -5.67
CA ASP A 29 -10.51 16.56 -5.27
C ASP A 29 -11.60 15.47 -5.36
N ALA A 30 -12.85 15.84 -5.08
CA ALA A 30 -14.00 14.92 -5.13
C ALA A 30 -14.23 14.32 -6.52
N THR A 31 -13.75 14.98 -7.57
CA THR A 31 -13.86 14.51 -8.96
C THR A 31 -12.68 13.66 -9.38
N GLY A 32 -11.72 13.44 -8.47
CA GLY A 32 -10.49 12.73 -8.76
C GLY A 32 -9.48 13.59 -9.51
N THR A 33 -9.73 14.89 -9.73
CA THR A 33 -8.77 15.77 -10.41
C THR A 33 -7.57 16.05 -9.49
N PRO A 34 -6.32 15.82 -9.96
CA PRO A 34 -5.13 16.21 -9.22
C PRO A 34 -5.17 17.71 -8.92
N LEU A 35 -4.89 18.07 -7.68
CA LEU A 35 -4.61 19.46 -7.34
C LEU A 35 -3.24 19.84 -7.93
N PRO A 36 -3.05 21.09 -8.41
CA PRO A 36 -1.84 21.51 -9.09
C PRO A 36 -0.57 21.22 -8.27
N GLU A 37 0.46 20.77 -9.00
CA GLU A 37 1.79 20.31 -8.56
C GLU A 37 1.94 20.08 -7.07
N THR A 38 1.71 18.83 -6.66
CA THR A 38 2.38 18.35 -5.46
C THR A 38 3.11 17.08 -5.85
N THR A 39 4.38 17.22 -6.17
CA THR A 39 5.32 16.10 -6.19
C THR A 39 6.13 16.24 -4.91
N LEU A 40 6.04 15.25 -4.05
CA LEU A 40 6.72 15.25 -2.76
C LEU A 40 8.04 14.52 -2.88
N GLU A 41 9.12 15.20 -2.50
CA GLU A 41 10.38 14.53 -2.23
C GLU A 41 10.35 13.96 -0.81
N LEU A 42 10.81 12.72 -0.67
CA LEU A 42 11.04 12.06 0.60
C LEU A 42 11.93 12.94 1.49
N GLN A 43 11.37 13.54 2.55
CA GLN A 43 12.11 14.49 3.39
C GLN A 43 13.02 13.83 4.41
N SER A 44 12.57 12.72 5.00
CA SER A 44 13.37 11.94 5.95
C SER A 44 12.83 10.53 6.06
N PHE A 45 13.75 9.58 6.15
CA PHE A 45 13.52 8.19 6.51
C PHE A 45 14.45 7.89 7.70
N ASP A 46 13.89 7.61 8.87
CA ASP A 46 14.66 7.26 10.07
C ASP A 46 14.57 5.77 10.43
N GLY A 47 14.04 4.95 9.50
CA GLY A 47 13.75 3.54 9.74
C GLY A 47 12.39 3.27 10.37
N VAL A 48 11.66 4.31 10.81
CA VAL A 48 10.41 4.16 11.59
C VAL A 48 9.26 4.96 11.00
N ALA A 49 9.53 6.12 10.40
CA ALA A 49 8.50 6.97 9.83
C ALA A 49 8.88 7.61 8.48
N LEU A 50 7.86 7.74 7.63
CA LEU A 50 7.88 8.49 6.39
C LEU A 50 7.04 9.75 6.58
N VAL A 51 7.66 10.93 6.47
CA VAL A 51 6.97 12.21 6.61
C VAL A 51 6.90 12.92 5.26
N LEU A 52 5.69 13.27 4.85
CA LEU A 52 5.40 13.94 3.59
C LEU A 52 4.75 15.30 3.87
N THR A 53 5.41 16.40 3.53
CA THR A 53 4.89 17.76 3.74
C THR A 53 4.67 18.46 2.41
N LEU A 54 3.44 18.87 2.13
CA LEU A 54 3.10 19.57 0.89
C LEU A 54 3.75 20.97 0.89
N PRO A 55 4.53 21.34 -0.14
CA PRO A 55 5.23 22.63 -0.14
C PRO A 55 4.29 23.84 -0.15
N GLU A 56 3.16 23.73 -0.87
CA GLU A 56 2.21 24.83 -1.08
C GLU A 56 1.02 24.81 -0.11
N ARG A 57 0.95 23.81 0.78
CA ARG A 57 -0.18 23.59 1.70
C ARG A 57 0.34 23.19 3.07
N PRO A 58 -0.24 23.69 4.18
CA PRO A 58 0.20 23.31 5.52
C PRO A 58 -0.32 21.92 5.91
N LEU A 59 -0.18 20.92 5.05
CA LEU A 59 -0.57 19.53 5.27
C LEU A 59 0.68 18.66 5.35
N THR A 60 0.77 17.88 6.42
CA THR A 60 1.82 16.88 6.63
C THR A 60 1.20 15.52 6.89
N PHE A 61 1.61 14.51 6.12
CA PHE A 61 1.23 13.12 6.29
C PHE A 61 2.39 12.38 6.94
N THR A 62 2.13 11.70 8.07
CA THR A 62 3.12 10.85 8.73
C THR A 62 2.67 9.40 8.57
N PHE A 63 3.51 8.61 7.93
CA PHE A 63 3.35 7.17 7.81
C PHE A 63 4.31 6.47 8.76
N GLU A 64 3.81 5.49 9.50
CA GLU A 64 4.64 4.50 10.18
C GLU A 64 5.12 3.48 9.15
N ILE A 65 6.39 3.10 9.24
CA ILE A 65 7.03 2.16 8.33
C ILE A 65 7.24 0.85 9.09
N GLY A 66 6.72 -0.23 8.51
CA GLY A 66 6.99 -1.60 8.91
C GLY A 66 7.49 -2.41 7.73
N GLY A 67 7.45 -3.73 7.89
CA GLY A 67 7.87 -4.69 6.88
C GLY A 67 9.12 -5.46 7.26
N ASP A 68 9.70 -6.13 6.28
CA ASP A 68 10.88 -6.97 6.44
C ASP A 68 11.83 -6.86 5.24
N ALA A 69 12.61 -7.91 4.98
CA ALA A 69 13.57 -7.95 3.87
C ALA A 69 12.94 -8.17 2.48
N ASP A 70 11.61 -8.26 2.38
CA ASP A 70 10.95 -8.52 1.09
C ASP A 70 9.87 -7.49 0.75
N TYR A 71 9.44 -6.67 1.72
CA TYR A 71 8.43 -5.63 1.50
C TYR A 71 8.55 -4.45 2.48
N ILE A 72 7.99 -3.31 2.09
CA ILE A 72 7.79 -2.14 2.93
C ILE A 72 6.30 -1.96 3.20
N ALA A 73 5.90 -1.87 4.46
CA ALA A 73 4.54 -1.47 4.84
C ALA A 73 4.52 0.00 5.28
N LEU A 74 3.60 0.78 4.71
CA LEU A 74 3.34 2.17 5.07
C LEU A 74 1.94 2.28 5.67
N ARG A 75 1.84 2.72 6.92
CA ARG A 75 0.55 3.01 7.58
C ARG A 75 0.43 4.49 7.85
N LEU A 76 -0.59 5.15 7.31
CA LEU A 76 -0.85 6.53 7.69
C LEU A 76 -1.23 6.56 9.17
N VAL A 77 -0.50 7.33 9.97
CA VAL A 77 -0.75 7.42 11.43
C VAL A 77 -1.11 8.84 11.87
N ARG A 78 -0.76 9.84 11.06
CA ARG A 78 -1.07 11.24 11.37
C ARG A 78 -1.24 12.06 10.11
N ILE A 79 -2.21 12.98 10.15
CA ILE A 79 -2.34 14.08 9.21
C ILE A 79 -2.35 15.36 10.05
N ASP A 80 -1.33 16.19 9.88
CA ASP A 80 -1.26 17.52 10.50
C ASP A 80 -1.67 18.58 9.48
N GLY A 81 -2.36 19.63 9.93
CA GLY A 81 -2.83 20.73 9.08
C GLY A 81 -4.33 20.97 9.13
N GLU A 82 -4.77 22.03 8.44
CA GLU A 82 -6.20 22.35 8.34
C GLU A 82 -6.89 21.43 7.32
N ARG A 83 -8.03 20.86 7.72
CA ARG A 83 -8.85 20.06 6.82
C ARG A 83 -9.34 20.92 5.66
N GLU A 84 -8.93 20.53 4.46
CA GLU A 84 -9.38 21.14 3.22
C GLU A 84 -10.57 20.36 2.64
N ARG A 85 -11.75 21.00 2.57
CA ARG A 85 -13.01 20.34 2.17
C ARG A 85 -13.02 19.84 0.72
N ASN A 86 -12.17 20.39 -0.12
CA ASN A 86 -12.03 20.01 -1.51
C ASN A 86 -11.10 18.81 -1.71
N ILE A 87 -10.21 18.49 -0.76
CA ILE A 87 -9.35 17.30 -0.85
C ILE A 87 -10.15 16.09 -0.39
N HIS A 88 -10.17 15.02 -1.19
CA HIS A 88 -10.89 13.80 -0.86
C HIS A 88 -9.95 12.60 -0.80
N ASN A 89 -8.97 12.56 -1.71
CA ASN A 89 -8.10 11.40 -1.87
C ASN A 89 -6.64 11.81 -1.67
N LEU A 90 -5.89 10.95 -0.98
CA LEU A 90 -4.44 10.92 -1.05
C LEU A 90 -4.04 9.82 -2.02
N LYS A 91 -3.24 10.16 -3.04
CA LYS A 91 -2.67 9.20 -3.99
C LYS A 91 -1.16 9.16 -3.82
N VAL A 92 -0.62 7.97 -3.65
CA VAL A 92 0.81 7.68 -3.61
C VAL A 92 1.13 6.85 -4.85
N VAL A 93 2.00 7.37 -5.69
CA VAL A 93 2.57 6.69 -6.85
C VAL A 93 4.00 6.35 -6.51
N VAL A 94 4.36 5.09 -6.66
CA VAL A 94 5.71 4.59 -6.38
C VAL A 94 6.26 4.03 -7.67
N SER A 95 7.38 4.59 -8.12
CA SER A 95 8.06 4.17 -9.34
C SER A 95 9.37 3.49 -8.97
N GLY A 96 9.50 2.21 -9.30
CA GLY A 96 10.71 1.41 -9.05
C GLY A 96 11.62 1.28 -10.27
N ILE A 97 12.85 0.85 -10.05
CA ILE A 97 13.72 0.30 -11.12
C ILE A 97 13.34 -1.13 -11.51
N GLU A 98 12.61 -1.81 -10.64
CA GLU A 98 12.11 -3.19 -10.75
C GLU A 98 10.57 -3.18 -10.92
N GLU A 99 9.99 -4.34 -11.27
CA GLU A 99 8.54 -4.50 -11.25
C GLU A 99 8.04 -4.43 -9.81
N LEU A 100 7.23 -3.41 -9.51
CA LEU A 100 6.63 -3.25 -8.19
C LEU A 100 5.25 -3.86 -8.14
N ARG A 101 4.84 -4.25 -6.93
CA ARG A 101 3.49 -4.66 -6.58
C ARG A 101 3.05 -3.92 -5.33
N CYS A 102 1.75 -3.73 -5.19
CA CYS A 102 1.15 -3.06 -4.06
C CYS A 102 -0.06 -3.83 -3.52
N VAL A 103 -0.16 -3.92 -2.20
CA VAL A 103 -1.29 -4.55 -1.49
C VAL A 103 -1.88 -3.55 -0.50
N PRO A 104 -3.20 -3.30 -0.51
CA PRO A 104 -3.84 -2.47 0.51
C PRO A 104 -3.85 -3.20 1.86
N LEU A 105 -3.50 -2.49 2.94
CA LEU A 105 -3.45 -3.08 4.28
C LEU A 105 -4.76 -3.00 5.06
N ASP A 106 -5.70 -2.17 4.59
CA ASP A 106 -6.99 -1.95 5.22
C ASP A 106 -8.05 -1.52 4.18
N TYR A 107 -9.32 -1.49 4.60
CA TYR A 107 -10.47 -1.18 3.73
C TYR A 107 -10.58 0.32 3.36
N MET A 108 -9.76 1.17 3.98
CA MET A 108 -9.65 2.60 3.68
C MET A 108 -8.58 2.88 2.62
N SER A 109 -7.85 1.86 2.20
CA SER A 109 -6.86 1.87 1.13
C SER A 109 -7.34 1.11 -0.10
N ARG A 110 -6.88 1.54 -1.28
CA ARG A 110 -7.09 0.85 -2.54
C ARG A 110 -5.81 0.88 -3.36
N THR A 111 -5.61 -0.18 -4.12
CA THR A 111 -4.64 -0.22 -5.21
C THR A 111 -5.39 -0.16 -6.52
N SER A 112 -4.75 0.42 -7.52
CA SER A 112 -5.30 0.46 -8.86
C SER A 112 -4.60 -0.66 -9.63
N ASP A 113 -5.24 -1.83 -9.78
CA ASP A 113 -4.74 -2.91 -10.66
C ASP A 113 -4.70 -2.39 -12.11
N HIS A 114 -3.59 -1.78 -12.51
CA HIS A 114 -3.42 -1.32 -13.87
C HIS A 114 -2.16 -1.99 -14.38
N ASN A 115 -2.37 -3.18 -14.94
CA ASN A 115 -1.56 -3.58 -16.08
C ASN A 115 -1.73 -2.45 -17.10
N ILE A 116 -0.75 -1.54 -17.16
CA ILE A 116 -0.71 -0.28 -17.94
C ILE A 116 -0.99 -0.54 -19.45
N THR A 117 -1.09 -1.79 -19.88
CA THR A 117 -1.32 -2.20 -21.26
C THR A 117 -2.77 -2.50 -21.65
N GLN A 118 -3.73 -2.71 -20.73
CA GLN A 118 -5.07 -3.25 -21.12
C GLN A 118 -6.29 -2.34 -20.88
N THR A 119 -6.24 -1.37 -19.97
CA THR A 119 -7.38 -0.46 -19.67
C THR A 119 -7.30 0.92 -20.33
N SER A 120 -6.41 1.09 -21.32
CA SER A 120 -6.17 2.38 -22.02
C SER A 120 -7.29 2.89 -22.94
N LYS A 121 -8.47 2.26 -22.94
CA LYS A 121 -9.59 2.69 -23.81
C LYS A 121 -10.82 3.20 -23.08
N GLU A 122 -10.94 3.00 -21.78
CA GLU A 122 -12.18 3.34 -21.05
C GLU A 122 -11.99 4.40 -19.95
N ASP A 123 -10.75 4.77 -19.60
CA ASP A 123 -10.47 5.86 -18.66
C ASP A 123 -9.68 7.01 -19.34
N PRO A 124 -10.35 8.12 -19.70
CA PRO A 124 -9.75 9.26 -20.41
C PRO A 124 -8.57 9.93 -19.70
N TRP A 125 -8.33 9.64 -18.41
CA TRP A 125 -7.33 10.31 -17.58
C TRP A 125 -6.03 9.52 -17.41
N MET A 126 -5.93 8.31 -17.98
CA MET A 126 -4.66 7.58 -18.07
C MET A 126 -3.76 8.13 -19.19
N GLU A 127 -4.30 8.88 -20.16
CA GLU A 127 -3.49 9.52 -21.21
C GLU A 127 -2.46 10.51 -20.61
N ASP A 128 -2.80 11.25 -19.56
CA ASP A 128 -1.88 12.23 -18.96
C ASP A 128 -0.73 11.58 -18.16
N LEU A 129 -0.97 10.43 -17.50
CA LEU A 129 0.07 9.65 -16.82
C LEU A 129 0.93 8.85 -17.81
N HIS A 130 0.35 8.35 -18.91
CA HIS A 130 1.10 7.74 -20.01
C HIS A 130 1.98 8.74 -20.77
N ASN A 131 1.57 10.01 -20.81
CA ASN A 131 2.31 11.09 -21.46
C ASN A 131 3.22 11.86 -20.49
N ASP A 132 3.21 11.54 -19.19
CA ASP A 132 4.24 12.00 -18.26
C ASP A 132 5.52 11.23 -18.56
N PRO A 133 6.57 11.88 -19.12
CA PRO A 133 7.82 11.21 -19.46
C PRO A 133 8.56 10.63 -18.24
N GLY A 134 8.07 10.85 -17.01
CA GLY A 134 8.59 10.31 -15.77
C GLY A 134 7.96 8.99 -15.28
N VAL A 135 6.82 8.55 -15.83
CA VAL A 135 6.05 7.38 -15.35
C VAL A 135 6.41 6.14 -16.20
N LYS A 136 6.82 5.04 -15.56
CA LYS A 136 7.18 3.79 -16.25
C LYS A 136 6.11 2.71 -16.05
N ALA A 137 6.20 1.63 -16.83
CA ALA A 137 5.27 0.49 -16.77
C ALA A 137 5.25 -0.27 -15.42
N SER A 138 6.17 0.06 -14.50
CA SER A 138 6.32 -0.52 -13.16
C SER A 138 5.85 0.42 -12.04
N ASP A 139 5.12 1.47 -12.37
CA ASP A 139 4.63 2.44 -11.40
C ASP A 139 3.37 1.90 -10.71
N GLU A 140 3.47 1.71 -9.39
CA GLU A 140 2.37 1.23 -8.55
C GLU A 140 1.59 2.39 -7.93
N VAL A 141 0.27 2.23 -7.90
CA VAL A 141 -0.64 3.27 -7.45
C VAL A 141 -1.40 2.81 -6.22
N ALA A 142 -1.22 3.55 -5.13
CA ALA A 142 -1.89 3.42 -3.86
C ALA A 142 -2.78 4.65 -3.58
N GLU A 143 -4.01 4.44 -3.14
CA GLU A 143 -4.99 5.52 -2.91
C GLU A 143 -5.72 5.35 -1.58
N ILE A 144 -5.88 6.47 -0.86
CA ILE A 144 -6.75 6.61 0.33
C ILE A 144 -7.92 7.52 -0.09
N PRO A 145 -9.04 6.97 -0.60
CA PRO A 145 -10.11 7.74 -1.25
C PRO A 145 -11.02 8.54 -0.31
N PHE A 146 -10.96 8.29 1.00
CA PHE A 146 -11.86 8.93 1.96
C PHE A 146 -11.07 9.62 3.08
N LEU A 147 -10.04 10.38 2.70
CA LEU A 147 -9.03 10.95 3.61
C LEU A 147 -9.64 11.65 4.83
N TRP A 148 -10.74 12.38 4.63
CA TRP A 148 -11.44 13.11 5.68
C TRP A 148 -12.85 12.57 6.01
N ALA A 149 -13.32 11.56 5.29
CA ALA A 149 -14.66 11.00 5.43
C ALA A 149 -14.60 9.64 6.14
N ARG A 150 -13.92 9.63 7.29
CA ARG A 150 -13.69 8.45 8.13
C ARG A 150 -14.26 8.63 9.53
N GLN A 151 -14.69 7.56 10.16
CA GLN A 151 -15.02 7.52 11.58
C GLN A 151 -13.74 7.40 12.43
N PRO A 152 -13.76 7.79 13.72
CA PRO A 152 -12.58 7.70 14.57
C PRO A 152 -11.99 6.29 14.72
N GLN A 153 -12.81 5.26 14.61
CA GLN A 153 -12.40 3.85 14.66
C GLN A 153 -11.87 3.31 13.33
N ASP A 154 -12.09 4.02 12.22
CA ASP A 154 -11.62 3.56 10.92
C ASP A 154 -10.09 3.76 10.82
N PRO A 155 -9.37 2.80 10.21
CA PRO A 155 -7.95 2.99 9.92
C PRO A 155 -7.77 4.20 9.00
N MET A 156 -6.58 4.79 9.01
CA MET A 156 -6.30 5.96 8.18
C MET A 156 -5.90 5.60 6.75
N GLY A 157 -5.68 4.31 6.47
CA GLY A 157 -5.12 3.80 5.21
C GLY A 157 -3.68 3.33 5.38
N GLY A 158 -3.36 2.19 4.79
CA GLY A 158 -2.00 1.68 4.63
C GLY A 158 -1.82 0.80 3.40
N PHE A 159 -0.56 0.62 3.01
CA PHE A 159 -0.16 -0.12 1.81
C PHE A 159 1.12 -0.91 2.09
N ALA A 160 1.27 -2.08 1.49
CA ALA A 160 2.54 -2.79 1.41
C ALA A 160 3.04 -2.80 -0.03
N PHE A 161 4.31 -2.47 -0.23
CA PHE A 161 4.98 -2.49 -1.53
C PHE A 161 6.09 -3.54 -1.53
N TYR A 162 6.19 -4.31 -2.60
CA TYR A 162 7.19 -5.37 -2.77
C TYR A 162 7.60 -5.54 -4.23
N SER A 163 8.71 -6.25 -4.45
CA SER A 163 9.21 -6.58 -5.79
C SER A 163 8.46 -7.79 -6.37
N GLY A 164 7.91 -7.65 -7.57
CA GLY A 164 7.16 -8.67 -8.30
C GLY A 164 7.98 -9.42 -9.37
N GLU A 165 9.33 -9.33 -9.35
CA GLU A 165 10.16 -9.92 -10.40
C GLU A 165 10.25 -11.46 -10.37
N ASP A 166 9.96 -12.08 -9.22
CA ASP A 166 10.07 -13.52 -8.98
C ASP A 166 8.78 -14.06 -8.36
N GLU A 167 8.07 -14.92 -9.08
CA GLU A 167 6.77 -15.48 -8.67
C GLU A 167 6.83 -16.29 -7.36
N GLU A 168 7.91 -17.06 -7.13
CA GLU A 168 8.04 -17.87 -5.91
C GLU A 168 8.31 -16.95 -4.71
N ARG A 169 9.13 -15.93 -4.91
CA ARG A 169 9.40 -14.91 -3.89
C ARG A 169 8.17 -14.03 -3.64
N GLU A 170 7.39 -13.72 -4.66
CA GLU A 170 6.14 -12.98 -4.56
C GLU A 170 5.13 -13.73 -3.68
N GLU A 171 4.91 -15.03 -3.92
CA GLU A 171 3.98 -15.81 -3.09
C GLU A 171 4.43 -15.83 -1.62
N GLU A 172 5.72 -16.04 -1.36
CA GLU A 172 6.30 -15.99 -0.01
C GLU A 172 6.11 -14.62 0.66
N THR A 173 6.35 -13.55 -0.11
CA THR A 173 6.23 -12.16 0.36
C THR A 173 4.78 -11.84 0.69
N PHE A 174 3.83 -12.29 -0.13
CA PHE A 174 2.41 -12.12 0.14
C PHE A 174 1.99 -12.82 1.43
N TYR A 175 2.44 -14.06 1.69
CA TYR A 175 2.13 -14.72 2.96
C TYR A 175 2.70 -13.97 4.17
N ARG A 176 3.90 -13.38 4.03
CA ARG A 176 4.50 -12.56 5.08
C ARG A 176 3.70 -11.30 5.33
N ILE A 177 3.29 -10.60 4.28
CA ILE A 177 2.40 -9.44 4.39
C ILE A 177 1.10 -9.84 5.10
N TRP A 178 0.46 -10.94 4.66
CA TRP A 178 -0.79 -11.42 5.26
C TRP A 178 -0.68 -11.64 6.77
N VAL A 179 0.39 -12.31 7.21
CA VAL A 179 0.57 -12.67 8.62
C VAL A 179 1.10 -11.49 9.45
N ASN A 180 2.12 -10.81 8.97
CA ASN A 180 2.84 -9.79 9.74
C ASN A 180 2.05 -8.49 9.83
N GLU A 181 1.37 -8.11 8.74
CA GLU A 181 0.63 -6.86 8.65
C GLU A 181 -0.81 -6.96 9.14
N GLY A 182 -1.24 -8.17 9.51
CA GLY A 182 -2.55 -8.43 10.09
C GLY A 182 -3.69 -8.29 9.09
N LEU A 183 -3.48 -8.71 7.83
CA LEU A 183 -4.58 -8.74 6.88
C LEU A 183 -5.67 -9.72 7.33
N PRO A 184 -6.94 -9.51 6.93
CA PRO A 184 -8.03 -10.39 7.28
C PRO A 184 -7.71 -11.84 6.95
N HIS A 185 -7.97 -12.73 7.90
CA HIS A 185 -7.69 -14.15 7.73
C HIS A 185 -8.87 -15.01 8.20
N PRO A 186 -8.97 -16.26 7.69
CA PRO A 186 -9.96 -17.23 8.14
C PRO A 186 -9.97 -17.37 9.67
N LYS A 187 -11.17 -17.54 10.23
CA LYS A 187 -11.34 -17.84 11.65
C LYS A 187 -10.85 -19.25 11.94
N ILE A 188 -9.68 -19.35 12.55
CA ILE A 188 -9.07 -20.61 12.97
C ILE A 188 -8.90 -20.66 14.49
N VAL A 189 -8.71 -21.86 15.03
CA VAL A 189 -8.29 -22.04 16.42
C VAL A 189 -6.76 -21.97 16.49
N GLY A 190 -6.23 -21.06 17.31
CA GLY A 190 -4.78 -20.87 17.48
C GLY A 190 -4.26 -19.59 16.84
N GLU A 191 -2.94 -19.44 16.82
CA GLU A 191 -2.26 -18.28 16.24
C GLU A 191 -2.24 -18.35 14.71
N TRP A 192 -2.49 -17.21 14.06
CA TRP A 192 -2.30 -17.05 12.62
C TRP A 192 -0.82 -16.86 12.33
N SER A 193 -0.14 -17.94 11.91
CA SER A 193 1.29 -17.95 11.60
C SER A 193 1.55 -18.17 10.11
N LEU A 194 2.78 -17.92 9.66
CA LEU A 194 3.21 -18.16 8.28
C LEU A 194 2.99 -19.62 7.83
N GLU A 195 3.37 -20.57 8.68
CA GLU A 195 3.15 -22.00 8.42
C GLU A 195 1.65 -22.31 8.31
N ARG A 196 0.82 -21.66 9.14
CA ARG A 196 -0.62 -21.90 9.14
C ARG A 196 -1.31 -21.27 7.92
N ALA A 197 -0.89 -20.08 7.49
CA ALA A 197 -1.40 -19.43 6.29
C ALA A 197 -1.14 -20.29 5.04
N LYS A 198 0.09 -20.80 4.88
CA LYS A 198 0.47 -21.71 3.79
C LYS A 198 -0.34 -23.01 3.81
N ALA A 199 -0.44 -23.65 4.97
CA ALA A 199 -1.23 -24.88 5.12
C ALA A 199 -2.71 -24.65 4.77
N TRP A 200 -3.27 -23.51 5.20
CA TRP A 200 -4.65 -23.17 4.89
C TRP A 200 -4.88 -22.95 3.39
N VAL A 201 -3.94 -22.32 2.67
CA VAL A 201 -4.04 -22.15 1.22
C VAL A 201 -3.98 -23.50 0.49
N GLU A 202 -3.13 -24.43 0.92
CA GLU A 202 -3.09 -25.77 0.34
C GLU A 202 -4.39 -26.56 0.61
N GLU A 203 -4.95 -26.46 1.82
CA GLU A 203 -6.27 -27.02 2.16
C GLU A 203 -7.38 -26.41 1.28
N TRP A 204 -7.33 -25.09 1.07
CA TRP A 204 -8.27 -24.36 0.23
C TRP A 204 -8.14 -24.77 -1.23
N LYS A 205 -6.94 -24.80 -1.81
CA LYS A 205 -6.67 -25.24 -3.20
C LYS A 205 -7.21 -26.65 -3.43
N ALA A 206 -7.03 -27.56 -2.47
CA ALA A 206 -7.54 -28.93 -2.56
C ALA A 206 -9.09 -29.01 -2.51
N THR A 207 -9.73 -28.09 -1.78
CA THR A 207 -11.20 -28.07 -1.58
C THR A 207 -11.93 -27.29 -2.68
N CYS A 208 -11.31 -26.22 -3.17
CA CYS A 208 -11.88 -25.22 -4.06
C CYS A 208 -11.36 -25.35 -5.49
N GLY A 209 -10.90 -26.54 -5.90
CA GLY A 209 -10.18 -26.85 -7.16
C GLY A 209 -10.83 -26.49 -8.51
N THR A 210 -11.86 -25.64 -8.52
CA THR A 210 -12.44 -25.00 -9.71
C THR A 210 -12.35 -23.47 -9.71
N TYR A 211 -11.89 -22.83 -8.63
CA TYR A 211 -11.72 -21.39 -8.55
C TYR A 211 -10.28 -21.01 -8.94
N SER A 212 -10.14 -20.03 -9.84
CA SER A 212 -8.85 -19.53 -10.32
C SER A 212 -8.25 -18.45 -9.42
N GLU A 213 -9.05 -17.82 -8.56
CA GLU A 213 -8.66 -16.62 -7.80
C GLU A 213 -9.22 -16.68 -6.37
N MET A 214 -8.43 -16.16 -5.42
CA MET A 214 -8.83 -15.92 -4.04
C MET A 214 -8.56 -14.47 -3.69
N TYR A 215 -9.60 -13.76 -3.26
CA TYR A 215 -9.50 -12.37 -2.83
C TYR A 215 -9.30 -12.32 -1.31
N ILE A 216 -8.17 -11.80 -0.87
CA ILE A 216 -7.89 -11.48 0.54
C ILE A 216 -7.84 -9.96 0.62
N LEU A 217 -9.00 -9.37 0.92
CA LEU A 217 -9.14 -7.93 1.09
C LEU A 217 -10.04 -7.66 2.30
N PRO A 218 -9.70 -6.65 3.13
CA PRO A 218 -10.60 -6.17 4.17
C PRO A 218 -11.82 -5.50 3.53
N HIS A 219 -13.02 -5.96 3.89
CA HIS A 219 -14.28 -5.40 3.42
C HIS A 219 -14.88 -4.41 4.42
N GLY A 220 -14.57 -4.57 5.70
CA GLY A 220 -15.03 -3.67 6.77
C GLY A 220 -14.23 -3.77 8.07
N PRO A 221 -14.57 -2.94 9.07
CA PRO A 221 -13.89 -2.91 10.37
C PRO A 221 -13.93 -4.24 11.13
N GLU A 222 -14.91 -5.10 10.85
CA GLU A 222 -15.04 -6.44 11.46
C GLU A 222 -13.99 -7.46 10.98
N ASP A 223 -13.25 -7.13 9.92
CA ASP A 223 -12.23 -7.99 9.31
C ASP A 223 -10.81 -7.75 9.87
N LEU A 224 -10.65 -6.74 10.73
CA LEU A 224 -9.41 -6.38 11.46
C LEU A 224 -9.44 -6.86 12.92
#